data_AF-A4Z6J5-F1
#
_entry.id   AF-A4Z6J5-F1
#
_cell.length_a   1.000
_cell.length_b   1.000
_cell.length_c   1.000
_cell.angle_alpha   90.00
_cell.angle_beta   90.00
_cell.angle_gamma   90.00
#
_symmetry.space_group_name_H-M   'P 1'
#
loop_
_entity.id
_entity.type
_entity.pdbx_description
1 polymer ?
#
loop_
_entity_poly.entity_id
_entity_poly.type
_entity_poly.pdbx_seq_one_letter_code
_entity_poly.pdbx_strand_id
1 'polypeptide(L)'
;FRVRVATLKRMIQFGTKAKMHLENNPQQIIDEIQMNVLNQQGEFHRIWEELLQELGKQRIYLKTEKELTEIQQAFVRQYYEDEVSADLIPLMIENIPVFPILRDKSIFLAVVMWKKESALQKKYALIEIPSRIHGRFKILPSPEGEHHIILLEDVIRFNLPDIFSYFGYDHYQAHIFKVTRDAEMDIDEDVSTSIIQKIEKGVKNRRKGKPVRFVYDRDMDPGLLEYLVRRLSLSKKDNLIPGGRIHNFRHFMDFPDQVFEGKRVRNSPFDHPLLTERRVTDVIQENDILLNFPYHSFLPLIDLLREAAFDPDVTTIKITCYRLAQQSKIINALINAVRNGKEVVVMMELRARFEEEANISWKNRLEEEGATVLEEIPNMKVHSKICLIRKRTKDNTSLLYGFVS
;
A
#
# COMPACT_ATOMS: atom_id res chain seq x y z
N PHE A 1 -0.73 11.92 6.18
CA PHE A 1 -1.35 12.65 5.05
C PHE A 1 -2.74 12.14 4.67
N ARG A 2 -2.90 10.90 4.15
CA ARG A 2 -4.19 10.40 3.61
C ARG A 2 -5.37 10.41 4.60
N VAL A 3 -5.12 10.18 5.88
CA VAL A 3 -6.15 10.11 6.93
C VAL A 3 -6.12 11.37 7.80
N ARG A 4 -5.17 11.49 8.73
CA ARG A 4 -5.14 12.57 9.75
C ARG A 4 -5.10 14.00 9.18
N VAL A 5 -4.22 14.27 8.20
CA VAL A 5 -4.13 15.61 7.57
C VAL A 5 -5.38 15.92 6.75
N ALA A 6 -5.97 14.92 6.10
CA ALA A 6 -7.23 15.11 5.40
C ALA A 6 -8.38 15.43 6.36
N THR A 7 -8.44 14.76 7.52
CA THR A 7 -9.37 15.10 8.60
C THR A 7 -9.23 16.55 9.04
N LEU A 8 -8.01 17.03 9.31
CA LEU A 8 -7.75 18.44 9.65
C LEU A 8 -8.19 19.40 8.54
N LYS A 9 -7.90 19.11 7.26
CA LYS A 9 -8.34 19.92 6.12
C LYS A 9 -9.86 20.00 6.03
N ARG A 10 -10.57 18.91 6.32
CA ARG A 10 -12.04 18.89 6.38
C ARG A 10 -12.53 19.71 7.58
N MET A 11 -11.91 19.58 8.76
CA MET A 11 -12.24 20.41 9.92
C MET A 11 -12.15 21.90 9.62
N ILE A 12 -11.16 22.37 8.85
CA ILE A 12 -11.09 23.77 8.39
C ILE A 12 -12.26 24.15 7.48
N GLN A 13 -12.65 23.28 6.55
CA GLN A 13 -13.75 23.53 5.62
C GLN A 13 -15.12 23.60 6.32
N PHE A 14 -15.32 22.86 7.41
CA PHE A 14 -16.62 22.75 8.11
C PHE A 14 -16.69 23.54 9.42
N GLY A 15 -15.57 23.72 10.12
CA GLY A 15 -15.48 24.35 11.44
C GLY A 15 -15.88 25.83 11.46
N THR A 16 -15.72 26.55 10.34
CA THR A 16 -16.18 27.94 10.19
C THR A 16 -17.70 28.09 10.28
N LYS A 17 -18.48 27.04 10.03
CA LYS A 17 -19.96 27.09 10.11
C LYS A 17 -20.53 26.63 11.45
N ALA A 18 -19.74 26.02 12.34
CA ALA A 18 -20.30 25.18 13.39
C ALA A 18 -20.01 25.62 14.84
N LYS A 19 -19.30 26.73 15.11
CA LYS A 19 -18.91 27.19 16.47
C LYS A 19 -18.53 26.01 17.38
N MET A 20 -17.67 25.12 16.90
CA MET A 20 -17.28 23.92 17.66
C MET A 20 -15.89 24.14 18.28
N HIS A 21 -15.76 23.75 19.55
CA HIS A 21 -14.48 23.53 20.24
C HIS A 21 -13.75 22.33 19.63
N LEU A 22 -13.28 22.49 18.40
CA LEU A 22 -12.34 21.60 17.74
C LEU A 22 -10.95 21.87 18.34
N GLU A 23 -10.00 20.94 18.16
CA GLU A 23 -8.58 21.15 18.48
C GLU A 23 -8.19 22.61 18.22
N ASN A 24 -7.56 23.27 19.20
CA ASN A 24 -7.28 24.70 19.13
C ASN A 24 -6.53 25.01 17.82
N ASN A 25 -7.23 25.62 16.87
CA ASN A 25 -6.75 26.07 15.57
C ASN A 25 -6.18 24.97 14.62
N PRO A 26 -7.04 24.23 13.89
CA PRO A 26 -6.61 23.20 12.94
C PRO A 26 -5.70 23.70 11.80
N GLN A 27 -5.75 25.00 11.48
CA GLN A 27 -4.84 25.61 10.51
C GLN A 27 -3.42 25.70 11.07
N GLN A 28 -3.26 26.14 12.33
CA GLN A 28 -1.95 26.14 13.00
C GLN A 28 -1.36 24.73 13.06
N ILE A 29 -2.17 23.71 13.39
CA ILE A 29 -1.72 22.31 13.40
C ILE A 29 -1.23 21.88 12.01
N ILE A 30 -1.94 22.25 10.94
CA ILE A 30 -1.52 21.93 9.57
C ILE A 30 -0.20 22.63 9.21
N ASP A 31 -0.05 23.89 9.60
CA ASP A 31 1.15 24.68 9.33
C ASP A 31 2.37 24.11 10.10
N GLU A 32 2.18 23.70 11.37
CA GLU A 32 3.18 22.99 12.17
C GLU A 32 3.55 21.63 11.56
N ILE A 33 2.56 20.84 11.13
CA ILE A 33 2.79 19.58 10.42
C ILE A 33 3.63 19.84 9.16
N GLN A 34 3.31 20.88 8.39
CA GLN A 34 4.05 21.22 7.18
C GLN A 34 5.51 21.57 7.50
N MET A 35 5.74 22.40 8.52
CA MET A 35 7.09 22.77 8.96
C MET A 35 7.88 21.54 9.43
N ASN A 36 7.28 20.68 10.26
CA ASN A 36 7.92 19.45 10.73
C ASN A 36 8.24 18.48 9.59
N VAL A 37 7.34 18.33 8.62
CA VAL A 37 7.57 17.48 7.45
C VAL A 37 8.72 18.00 6.58
N LEU A 38 8.83 19.32 6.40
CA LEU A 38 9.95 19.91 5.65
C LEU A 38 11.29 19.67 6.37
N ASN A 39 11.33 19.83 7.70
CA ASN A 39 12.52 19.55 8.51
C ASN A 39 12.91 18.06 8.43
N GLN A 40 11.94 17.15 8.60
CA GLN A 40 12.17 15.71 8.48
C GLN A 40 12.63 15.31 7.08
N GLN A 41 12.16 16.00 6.03
CA GLN A 41 12.61 15.77 4.67
C GLN A 41 14.07 16.20 4.46
N GLY A 42 14.51 17.26 5.13
CA GLY A 42 15.92 17.66 5.17
C GLY A 42 16.81 16.59 5.82
N GLU A 43 16.43 16.12 7.01
CA GLU A 43 17.16 15.03 7.69
C GLU A 43 17.14 13.72 6.89
N PHE A 44 16.00 13.38 6.29
CA PHE A 44 15.89 12.22 5.42
C PHE A 44 16.89 12.29 4.25
N HIS A 45 17.02 13.46 3.62
CA HIS A 45 17.98 13.64 2.52
C HIS A 45 19.42 13.48 3.00
N ARG A 46 19.79 14.06 4.16
CA ARG A 46 21.12 13.88 4.75
C ARG A 46 21.44 12.40 4.98
N ILE A 47 20.53 11.68 5.64
CA ILE A 47 20.68 10.24 5.90
C ILE A 47 20.75 9.44 4.59
N TRP A 48 19.95 9.81 3.58
CA TRP A 48 19.96 9.16 2.29
C TRP A 48 21.30 9.29 1.56
N GLU A 49 21.91 10.48 1.57
CA GLU A 49 23.24 10.70 0.98
C GLU A 49 24.33 9.92 1.74
N GLU A 50 24.28 9.91 3.07
CA GLU A 50 25.19 9.09 3.90
C GLU A 50 25.05 7.59 3.58
N LEU A 51 23.81 7.11 3.43
CA LEU A 51 23.52 5.71 3.09
C LEU A 51 24.03 5.34 1.68
N LEU A 52 23.92 6.23 0.70
CA LEU A 52 24.50 6.00 -0.63
C LEU A 52 26.03 5.86 -0.57
N GLN A 53 26.70 6.64 0.28
CA GLN A 53 28.14 6.50 0.50
C GLN A 53 28.49 5.18 1.18
N GLU A 54 27.71 4.76 2.18
CA GLU A 54 27.90 3.46 2.85
C GLU A 54 27.67 2.27 1.91
N LEU A 55 26.63 2.32 1.08
CA LEU A 55 26.40 1.33 0.02
C LEU A 55 27.59 1.28 -0.94
N GLY A 56 28.13 2.43 -1.33
CA GLY A 56 29.32 2.51 -2.18
C GLY A 56 30.57 1.85 -1.56
N LYS A 57 30.75 1.93 -0.23
CA LYS A 57 31.82 1.20 0.48
C LYS A 57 31.63 -0.31 0.44
N GLN A 58 30.38 -0.77 0.36
CA GLN A 58 29.99 -2.17 0.17
C GLN A 58 29.91 -2.55 -1.32
N ARG A 59 30.41 -1.70 -2.24
CA ARG A 59 30.38 -1.91 -3.70
C ARG A 59 28.96 -2.07 -4.30
N ILE A 60 27.97 -1.50 -3.63
CA ILE A 60 26.58 -1.44 -4.10
C ILE A 60 26.30 -0.03 -4.60
N TYR A 61 25.89 0.11 -5.86
CA TYR A 61 25.70 1.40 -6.51
C TYR A 61 24.31 1.51 -7.14
N LEU A 62 23.56 2.52 -6.73
CA LEU A 62 22.33 2.91 -7.40
C LEU A 62 22.69 3.83 -8.57
N LYS A 63 22.49 3.35 -9.80
CA LYS A 63 22.82 4.04 -11.06
C LYS A 63 21.58 4.70 -11.66
N THR A 64 21.81 5.80 -12.35
CA THR A 64 20.83 6.49 -13.19
C THR A 64 21.06 6.16 -14.67
N GLU A 65 20.10 6.52 -15.53
CA GLU A 65 20.17 6.40 -16.99
C GLU A 65 21.39 7.11 -17.61
N LYS A 66 21.96 8.10 -16.92
CA LYS A 66 23.11 8.89 -17.39
C LYS A 66 24.46 8.24 -17.07
N GLU A 67 24.47 7.22 -16.22
CA GLU A 67 25.68 6.59 -15.68
C GLU A 67 25.88 5.16 -16.23
N LEU A 68 25.07 4.77 -17.21
CA LEU A 68 25.09 3.43 -17.78
C LEU A 68 26.25 3.24 -18.76
N THR A 69 26.97 2.13 -18.61
CA THR A 69 27.94 1.65 -19.61
C THR A 69 27.23 1.12 -20.86
N GLU A 70 27.92 0.97 -21.99
CA GLU A 70 27.31 0.44 -23.24
C GLU A 70 26.65 -0.92 -23.03
N ILE A 71 27.27 -1.81 -22.24
CA ILE A 71 26.71 -3.12 -21.89
C ILE A 71 25.41 -2.96 -21.10
N GLN A 72 25.38 -2.03 -20.14
CA GLN A 72 24.18 -1.76 -19.34
C GLN A 72 23.08 -1.09 -20.15
N GLN A 73 23.43 -0.21 -21.10
CA GLN A 73 22.48 0.42 -22.01
C GLN A 73 21.78 -0.62 -22.89
N ALA A 74 22.54 -1.56 -23.47
CA ALA A 74 21.98 -2.67 -24.25
C ALA A 74 21.07 -3.55 -23.38
N PHE A 75 21.50 -3.88 -22.16
CA PHE A 75 20.67 -4.63 -21.21
C PHE A 75 19.37 -3.91 -20.84
N VAL A 76 19.44 -2.61 -20.55
CA VAL A 76 18.28 -1.78 -20.18
C VAL A 76 17.30 -1.65 -21.35
N ARG A 77 17.79 -1.52 -22.59
CA ARG A 77 16.95 -1.50 -23.79
C ARG A 77 16.23 -2.84 -23.98
N GLN A 78 16.98 -3.95 -23.92
CA GLN A 78 16.39 -5.28 -24.05
C GLN A 78 15.34 -5.56 -22.97
N TYR A 79 15.68 -5.26 -21.70
CA TYR A 79 14.75 -5.40 -20.58
C TYR A 79 13.48 -4.55 -20.77
N TYR A 80 13.64 -3.32 -21.28
CA TYR A 80 12.50 -2.47 -21.59
C TYR A 80 11.61 -3.07 -22.67
N GLU A 81 12.19 -3.51 -23.79
CA GLU A 81 11.47 -4.09 -24.92
C GLU A 81 10.73 -5.36 -24.52
N ASP A 82 11.41 -6.29 -23.85
CA ASP A 82 10.88 -7.62 -23.53
C ASP A 82 9.87 -7.62 -22.38
N GLU A 83 10.13 -6.85 -21.32
CA GLU A 83 9.35 -6.94 -20.07
C GLU A 83 8.48 -5.70 -19.85
N VAL A 84 9.01 -4.48 -20.03
CA VAL A 84 8.35 -3.25 -19.54
C VAL A 84 7.42 -2.60 -20.57
N SER A 85 7.74 -2.69 -21.86
CA SER A 85 7.12 -1.91 -22.93
C SER A 85 5.61 -2.17 -23.05
N ALA A 86 5.19 -3.43 -22.90
CA ALA A 86 3.80 -3.86 -23.02
C ALA A 86 2.86 -3.27 -21.95
N ASP A 87 3.38 -2.97 -20.77
CA ASP A 87 2.63 -2.39 -19.65
C ASP A 87 2.72 -0.86 -19.59
N LEU A 88 3.49 -0.25 -20.48
CA LEU A 88 3.73 1.19 -20.49
C LEU A 88 2.80 1.87 -21.50
N ILE A 89 1.87 2.69 -20.99
CA ILE A 89 0.96 3.50 -21.81
C ILE A 89 1.28 4.98 -21.59
N PRO A 90 2.01 5.63 -22.52
CA PRO A 90 2.23 7.07 -22.47
C PRO A 90 0.93 7.82 -22.74
N LEU A 91 0.59 8.76 -21.87
CA LEU A 91 -0.59 9.60 -22.00
C LEU A 91 -0.20 11.02 -22.41
N MET A 92 -0.52 11.39 -23.64
CA MET A 92 -0.36 12.76 -24.13
C MET A 92 -1.39 13.67 -23.47
N ILE A 93 -0.94 14.58 -22.59
CA ILE A 93 -1.86 15.28 -21.67
C ILE A 93 -2.42 16.61 -22.18
N GLU A 94 -1.87 17.18 -23.25
CA GLU A 94 -2.39 18.44 -23.81
C GLU A 94 -3.70 18.24 -24.59
N ASN A 95 -3.83 17.11 -25.28
CA ASN A 95 -4.94 16.87 -26.21
C ASN A 95 -6.14 16.16 -25.55
N ILE A 96 -6.03 15.81 -24.27
CA ILE A 96 -7.11 15.13 -23.55
C ILE A 96 -8.15 16.13 -23.03
N PRO A 97 -9.44 15.98 -23.39
CA PRO A 97 -10.48 16.88 -22.92
C PRO A 97 -10.71 16.75 -21.41
N VAL A 98 -10.56 15.53 -20.87
CA VAL A 98 -10.69 15.24 -19.44
C VAL A 98 -9.37 14.69 -18.92
N PHE A 99 -8.81 15.32 -17.89
CA PHE A 99 -7.57 14.86 -17.28
C PHE A 99 -7.81 13.51 -16.56
N PRO A 100 -6.96 12.48 -16.76
CA PRO A 100 -7.18 11.18 -16.16
C PRO A 100 -7.13 11.25 -14.64
N ILE A 101 -7.88 10.34 -14.00
CA ILE A 101 -7.77 10.16 -12.56
C ILE A 101 -6.47 9.40 -12.30
N LEU A 102 -5.47 10.13 -11.79
CA LEU A 102 -4.22 9.52 -11.37
C LEU A 102 -4.45 8.61 -10.17
N ARG A 103 -4.06 7.34 -10.32
CA ARG A 103 -4.15 6.29 -9.29
C ARG A 103 -3.41 6.73 -8.03
N ASP A 104 -4.06 6.58 -6.88
CA ASP A 104 -3.44 6.83 -5.59
C ASP A 104 -2.35 5.77 -5.34
N LYS A 105 -1.28 6.14 -4.61
CA LYS A 105 -0.07 5.34 -4.35
C LYS A 105 0.91 5.16 -5.52
N SER A 106 0.47 5.26 -6.78
CA SER A 106 1.37 5.20 -7.95
C SER A 106 2.34 6.40 -8.01
N ILE A 107 3.47 6.19 -8.68
CA ILE A 107 4.40 7.25 -9.08
C ILE A 107 4.25 7.45 -10.58
N PHE A 108 4.35 8.70 -11.01
CA PHE A 108 4.21 9.10 -12.40
C PHE A 108 5.48 9.82 -12.85
N LEU A 109 5.85 9.60 -14.11
CA LEU A 109 6.89 10.34 -14.80
C LEU A 109 6.20 11.34 -15.72
N ALA A 110 6.40 12.63 -15.45
CA ALA A 110 5.94 13.69 -16.33
C ALA A 110 7.07 14.03 -17.30
N VAL A 111 6.78 13.87 -18.59
CA VAL A 111 7.75 14.02 -19.68
C VAL A 111 7.47 15.33 -20.41
N VAL A 112 8.52 16.12 -20.59
CA VAL A 112 8.57 17.29 -21.47
C VAL A 112 9.41 16.92 -22.67
N MET A 113 8.89 17.16 -23.86
CA MET A 113 9.56 16.79 -25.11
C MET A 113 9.43 17.90 -26.14
N TRP A 114 10.48 18.11 -26.92
CA TRP A 114 10.52 19.15 -27.96
C TRP A 114 11.47 18.78 -29.10
N LYS A 115 11.27 19.43 -30.25
CA LYS A 115 12.18 19.33 -31.41
C LYS A 115 13.27 20.37 -31.29
N LYS A 116 14.49 20.06 -31.76
CA LYS A 116 15.62 21.00 -31.72
C LYS A 116 15.31 22.34 -32.39
N GLU A 117 14.58 22.29 -33.50
CA GLU A 117 14.20 23.46 -34.32
C GLU A 117 13.07 24.30 -33.71
N SER A 118 12.39 23.80 -32.68
CA SER A 118 11.22 24.46 -32.09
C SER A 118 11.18 24.24 -30.57
N ALA A 119 12.23 24.69 -29.89
CA ALA A 119 12.38 24.55 -28.44
C ALA A 119 11.25 25.20 -27.60
N LEU A 120 10.52 26.16 -28.17
CA LEU A 120 9.35 26.78 -27.54
C LEU A 120 8.08 25.93 -27.66
N GLN A 121 8.02 25.00 -28.61
CA GLN A 121 6.88 24.09 -28.82
C GLN A 121 7.08 22.82 -28.00
N LYS A 122 7.06 22.96 -26.68
CA LYS A 122 7.11 21.84 -25.75
C LYS A 122 5.80 21.07 -25.77
N LYS A 123 5.91 19.75 -25.65
CA LYS A 123 4.80 18.82 -25.52
C LYS A 123 4.92 18.03 -24.22
N TYR A 124 3.76 17.70 -23.64
CA TYR A 124 3.71 17.03 -22.35
C TYR A 124 3.07 15.65 -22.44
N ALA A 125 3.69 14.69 -21.76
CA ALA A 125 3.17 13.35 -21.57
C ALA A 125 3.28 12.90 -20.11
N LEU A 126 2.44 11.94 -19.73
CA LEU A 126 2.52 11.24 -18.46
C LEU A 126 2.74 9.75 -18.69
N ILE A 127 3.62 9.16 -17.90
CA ILE A 127 3.83 7.72 -17.85
C ILE A 127 3.60 7.28 -16.41
N GLU A 128 2.68 6.33 -16.19
CA GLU A 128 2.57 5.66 -14.89
C GLU A 128 3.64 4.58 -14.78
N ILE A 129 4.42 4.57 -13.69
CA ILE A 129 5.48 3.59 -13.53
C ILE A 129 4.87 2.24 -13.08
N PRO A 130 5.01 1.14 -13.86
CA PRO A 130 4.36 -0.15 -13.58
C PRO A 130 5.08 -0.99 -12.51
N SER A 131 5.51 -0.34 -11.42
CA SER A 131 6.29 -0.93 -10.33
C SER A 131 5.61 -2.08 -9.56
N ARG A 132 4.29 -2.25 -9.70
CA ARG A 132 3.55 -3.38 -9.10
C ARG A 132 3.78 -4.68 -9.86
N ILE A 133 4.04 -4.61 -11.16
CA ILE A 133 4.19 -5.77 -12.05
C ILE A 133 5.67 -6.15 -12.12
N HIS A 134 6.53 -5.17 -12.39
CA HIS A 134 7.96 -5.37 -12.69
C HIS A 134 8.88 -5.23 -11.46
N GLY A 135 8.32 -4.92 -10.30
CA GLY A 135 9.10 -4.40 -9.17
C GLY A 135 9.66 -3.00 -9.49
N ARG A 136 10.43 -2.42 -8.56
CA ARG A 136 11.02 -1.09 -8.76
C ARG A 136 12.53 -1.10 -9.00
N PHE A 137 13.23 -2.13 -8.54
CA PHE A 137 14.68 -2.23 -8.64
C PHE A 137 15.04 -3.32 -9.63
N LYS A 138 15.94 -3.01 -10.58
CA LYS A 138 16.54 -4.00 -11.47
C LYS A 138 18.04 -4.01 -11.23
N ILE A 139 18.61 -5.20 -11.09
CA ILE A 139 20.06 -5.38 -11.00
C ILE A 139 20.63 -5.35 -12.42
N LEU A 140 21.65 -4.54 -12.61
CA LEU A 140 22.37 -4.37 -13.86
C LEU A 140 23.57 -5.33 -13.94
N PRO A 141 23.97 -5.72 -15.16
CA PRO A 141 25.29 -6.29 -15.38
C PRO A 141 26.37 -5.40 -14.76
N SER A 142 27.14 -5.96 -13.84
CA SER A 142 28.16 -5.25 -13.07
C SER A 142 29.48 -6.04 -13.07
N PRO A 143 30.62 -5.36 -12.85
CA PRO A 143 31.91 -6.02 -12.62
C PRO A 143 31.86 -7.00 -11.44
N GLU A 144 32.81 -7.93 -11.39
CA GLU A 144 32.89 -8.92 -10.32
C GLU A 144 33.05 -8.25 -8.93
N GLY A 145 32.19 -8.64 -7.99
CA GLY A 145 32.16 -8.07 -6.64
C GLY A 145 31.53 -6.68 -6.53
N GLU A 146 30.89 -6.19 -7.60
CA GLU A 146 30.05 -4.98 -7.56
C GLU A 146 28.57 -5.33 -7.81
N HIS A 147 27.69 -4.49 -7.28
CA HIS A 147 26.26 -4.61 -7.49
C HIS A 147 25.68 -3.29 -7.99
N HIS A 148 25.38 -3.23 -9.28
CA HIS A 148 24.72 -2.06 -9.87
C HIS A 148 23.21 -2.26 -9.90
N ILE A 149 22.46 -1.27 -9.45
CA ILE A 149 21.00 -1.30 -9.39
C ILE A 149 20.47 -0.06 -10.10
N ILE A 150 19.44 -0.22 -10.91
CA ILE A 150 18.70 0.89 -11.53
C ILE A 150 17.24 0.86 -11.09
N LEU A 151 16.63 2.04 -10.95
CA LEU A 151 15.20 2.18 -10.70
C LEU A 151 14.40 2.06 -12.01
N LEU A 152 13.20 1.50 -11.93
CA LEU A 152 12.33 1.33 -13.09
C LEU A 152 12.00 2.66 -13.79
N GLU A 153 11.85 3.75 -13.04
CA GLU A 153 11.69 5.07 -13.65
C GLU A 153 12.90 5.52 -14.48
N ASP A 154 14.13 5.12 -14.12
CA ASP A 154 15.34 5.45 -14.88
C ASP A 154 15.51 4.54 -16.11
N VAL A 155 15.07 3.28 -16.04
CA VAL A 155 14.89 2.42 -17.22
C VAL A 155 13.95 3.09 -18.23
N ILE A 156 12.83 3.64 -17.76
CA ILE A 156 11.87 4.34 -18.62
C ILE A 156 12.47 5.66 -19.16
N ARG A 157 13.22 6.42 -18.34
CA ARG A 157 13.91 7.64 -18.79
C ARG A 157 14.89 7.37 -19.92
N PHE A 158 15.65 6.28 -19.83
CA PHE A 158 16.60 5.88 -20.87
C PHE A 158 15.91 5.64 -22.22
N ASN A 159 14.74 5.02 -22.20
CA ASN A 159 14.01 4.60 -23.40
C ASN A 159 12.97 5.64 -23.90
N LEU A 160 12.97 6.88 -23.39
CA LEU A 160 12.06 7.93 -23.89
C LEU A 160 12.16 8.20 -25.40
N PRO A 161 13.36 8.19 -26.03
CA PRO A 161 13.46 8.32 -27.48
C PRO A 161 12.69 7.23 -28.23
N ASP A 162 12.76 5.99 -27.76
CA ASP A 162 12.09 4.85 -28.39
C ASP A 162 10.58 4.90 -28.14
N ILE A 163 10.16 5.23 -26.91
CA ILE A 163 8.75 5.39 -26.49
C ILE A 163 8.03 6.43 -27.37
N PHE A 164 8.68 7.56 -27.66
CA PHE A 164 8.08 8.69 -28.38
C PHE A 164 8.58 8.82 -29.82
N SER A 165 9.20 7.77 -30.37
CA SER A 165 9.81 7.74 -31.70
C SER A 165 8.86 8.21 -32.82
N TYR A 166 7.57 7.85 -32.73
CA TYR A 166 6.53 8.26 -33.70
C TYR A 166 6.33 9.76 -33.85
N PHE A 167 6.70 10.57 -32.85
CA PHE A 167 6.48 12.02 -32.89
C PHE A 167 7.70 12.81 -33.41
N GLY A 168 8.86 12.15 -33.53
CA GLY A 168 10.11 12.75 -33.99
C GLY A 168 10.58 13.93 -33.12
N TYR A 169 10.51 13.79 -31.79
CA TYR A 169 11.17 14.71 -30.86
C TYR A 169 12.62 14.28 -30.64
N ASP A 170 13.49 15.23 -30.32
CA ASP A 170 14.94 14.96 -30.17
C ASP A 170 15.42 15.21 -28.74
N HIS A 171 14.61 15.86 -27.91
CA HIS A 171 14.96 16.23 -26.55
C HIS A 171 13.85 15.85 -25.59
N TYR A 172 14.26 15.32 -24.44
CA TYR A 172 13.38 14.81 -23.41
C TYR A 172 13.86 15.25 -22.03
N GLN A 173 12.93 15.70 -21.20
CA GLN A 173 13.10 15.89 -19.76
C GLN A 173 12.00 15.13 -19.04
N ALA A 174 12.33 14.48 -17.92
CA ALA A 174 11.40 13.58 -17.27
C ALA A 174 11.51 13.65 -15.75
N HIS A 175 10.42 14.10 -15.14
CA HIS A 175 10.35 14.47 -13.74
C HIS A 175 9.32 13.63 -13.01
N ILE A 176 9.73 13.03 -11.90
CA ILE A 176 8.84 12.17 -11.14
C ILE A 176 7.89 13.03 -10.30
N PHE A 177 6.65 12.58 -10.16
CA PHE A 177 5.72 13.16 -9.20
C PHE A 177 4.75 12.11 -8.66
N LYS A 178 4.08 12.47 -7.57
CA LYS A 178 3.10 11.63 -6.89
C LYS A 178 1.98 12.49 -6.34
N VAL A 179 0.76 12.14 -6.73
CA VAL A 179 -0.45 12.71 -6.13
C VAL A 179 -0.89 11.79 -5.00
N THR A 180 -1.17 12.37 -3.84
CA THR A 180 -1.85 11.68 -2.75
C THR A 180 -3.25 12.25 -2.62
N ARG A 181 -4.24 11.36 -2.67
CA ARG A 181 -5.63 11.74 -2.49
C ARG A 181 -6.09 11.44 -1.07
N ASP A 182 -7.09 12.20 -0.66
CA ASP A 182 -7.86 11.92 0.53
C ASP A 182 -8.42 10.49 0.48
N ALA A 183 -8.32 9.74 1.57
CA ALA A 183 -8.98 8.44 1.65
C ALA A 183 -10.50 8.65 1.72
N GLU A 184 -11.27 7.77 1.07
CA GLU A 184 -12.72 7.74 1.28
C GLU A 184 -13.01 7.59 2.78
N MET A 185 -14.01 8.33 3.27
CA MET A 185 -14.44 8.18 4.66
C MET A 185 -15.10 6.82 4.80
N ASP A 186 -14.40 5.88 5.42
CA ASP A 186 -15.04 5.08 6.46
C ASP A 186 -14.46 5.52 7.80
N ILE A 187 -15.40 5.95 8.65
CA ILE A 187 -15.16 6.69 9.88
C ILE A 187 -14.32 5.83 10.83
N ASP A 188 -13.12 6.29 11.21
CA ASP A 188 -12.53 5.83 12.47
C ASP A 188 -13.22 6.68 13.54
N GLU A 189 -14.10 6.07 14.33
CA GLU A 189 -14.86 6.75 15.38
C GLU A 189 -14.00 7.18 16.59
N ASP A 190 -12.68 7.00 16.54
CA ASP A 190 -11.74 7.38 17.60
C ASP A 190 -11.57 8.91 17.78
N VAL A 191 -12.27 9.74 17.02
CA VAL A 191 -12.25 11.21 17.18
C VAL A 191 -13.67 11.78 17.12
N SER A 192 -14.29 11.97 18.29
CA SER A 192 -15.52 12.76 18.53
C SER A 192 -16.71 12.44 17.60
N THR A 193 -17.45 11.40 17.97
CA THR A 193 -18.58 10.78 17.25
C THR A 193 -19.69 11.75 16.81
N SER A 194 -19.89 12.90 17.50
CA SER A 194 -20.95 13.85 17.14
C SER A 194 -20.58 14.84 16.02
N ILE A 195 -19.28 15.06 15.78
CA ILE A 195 -18.77 16.07 14.83
C ILE A 195 -18.73 15.49 13.41
N ILE A 196 -18.28 14.24 13.29
CA ILE A 196 -18.09 13.56 12.01
C ILE A 196 -19.44 13.22 11.36
N GLN A 197 -20.42 12.77 12.14
CA GLN A 197 -21.78 12.48 11.65
C GLN A 197 -22.48 13.72 11.06
N LYS A 198 -22.22 14.93 11.61
CA LYS A 198 -22.76 16.19 11.07
C LYS A 198 -22.08 16.60 9.76
N ILE A 199 -20.79 16.29 9.58
CA ILE A 199 -20.05 16.54 8.34
C ILE A 199 -20.54 15.60 7.22
N GLU A 200 -20.90 14.36 7.57
CA GLU A 200 -21.37 13.32 6.65
C GLU A 200 -22.61 13.72 5.83
N LYS A 201 -23.59 14.38 6.47
CA LYS A 201 -24.80 14.87 5.77
C LYS A 201 -24.50 15.88 4.65
N GLY A 202 -23.34 16.55 4.69
CA GLY A 202 -22.90 17.48 3.64
C GLY A 202 -22.01 16.88 2.54
N VAL A 203 -21.57 15.62 2.69
CA VAL A 203 -20.46 15.04 1.89
C VAL A 203 -20.92 13.91 0.94
N LYS A 204 -22.21 13.57 0.90
CA LYS A 204 -22.78 12.48 0.06
C LYS A 204 -22.52 12.55 -1.46
N ASN A 205 -21.94 13.64 -2.00
CA ASN A 205 -21.69 13.81 -3.43
C ASN A 205 -20.21 13.79 -3.88
N ARG A 206 -19.25 13.35 -3.06
CA ARG A 206 -17.84 13.23 -3.50
C ARG A 206 -17.31 11.80 -3.41
N ARG A 207 -17.78 10.93 -4.31
CA ARG A 207 -17.23 9.58 -4.60
C ARG A 207 -15.77 9.59 -5.15
N LYS A 208 -15.03 10.70 -5.02
CA LYS A 208 -13.68 10.88 -5.58
C LYS A 208 -12.89 11.78 -4.63
N GLY A 209 -11.98 11.20 -3.85
CA GLY A 209 -11.15 11.91 -2.88
C GLY A 209 -10.40 13.09 -3.51
N LYS A 210 -10.46 14.26 -2.86
CA LYS A 210 -9.73 15.45 -3.31
C LYS A 210 -8.22 15.23 -3.18
N PRO A 211 -7.39 15.77 -4.07
CA PRO A 211 -5.95 15.81 -3.86
C PRO A 211 -5.65 16.50 -2.53
N VAL A 212 -4.75 15.92 -1.72
CA VAL A 212 -4.34 16.50 -0.43
C VAL A 212 -2.85 16.83 -0.38
N ARG A 213 -2.06 16.21 -1.28
CA ARG A 213 -0.61 16.40 -1.39
C ARG A 213 -0.18 16.14 -2.83
N PHE A 214 0.68 17.01 -3.34
CA PHE A 214 1.36 16.83 -4.62
C PHE A 214 2.86 16.92 -4.38
N VAL A 215 3.57 15.79 -4.52
CA VAL A 215 5.02 15.74 -4.38
C VAL A 215 5.61 15.66 -5.77
N TYR A 216 6.58 16.52 -6.07
CA TYR A 216 7.18 16.60 -7.39
C TYR A 216 8.70 16.75 -7.28
N ASP A 217 9.41 16.33 -8.32
CA ASP A 217 10.84 16.58 -8.45
C ASP A 217 11.13 18.09 -8.46
N ARG A 218 12.07 18.55 -7.63
CA ARG A 218 12.46 19.98 -7.55
C ARG A 218 12.93 20.56 -8.88
N ASP A 219 13.48 19.72 -9.75
CA ASP A 219 14.02 20.13 -11.04
C ASP A 219 12.95 20.10 -12.14
N MET A 220 11.68 19.85 -11.80
CA MET A 220 10.57 19.81 -12.75
C MET A 220 10.44 21.10 -13.54
N ASP A 221 10.30 20.97 -14.86
CA ASP A 221 10.01 22.10 -15.75
C ASP A 221 8.85 22.96 -15.19
N PRO A 222 9.06 24.27 -14.97
CA PRO A 222 8.06 25.13 -14.36
C PRO A 222 6.75 25.20 -15.15
N GLY A 223 6.82 25.14 -16.48
CA GLY A 223 5.64 25.15 -17.35
C GLY A 223 4.81 23.88 -17.22
N LEU A 224 5.47 22.73 -17.11
CA LEU A 224 4.82 21.46 -16.81
C LEU A 224 4.23 21.42 -15.39
N LEU A 225 4.94 21.95 -14.39
CA LEU A 225 4.43 22.03 -13.01
C LEU A 225 3.16 22.88 -12.95
N GLU A 226 3.17 24.08 -13.55
CA GLU A 226 2.01 24.95 -13.63
C GLU A 226 0.85 24.27 -14.36
N TYR A 227 1.16 23.59 -15.47
CA TYR A 227 0.18 22.80 -16.23
C TYR A 227 -0.50 21.74 -15.35
N LEU A 228 0.28 20.94 -14.63
CA LEU A 228 -0.23 19.88 -13.75
C LEU A 228 -1.04 20.45 -12.58
N VAL A 229 -0.56 21.51 -11.93
CA VAL A 229 -1.27 22.20 -10.84
C VAL A 229 -2.66 22.68 -11.29
N ARG A 230 -2.73 23.31 -12.47
CA ARG A 230 -3.99 23.79 -13.04
C ARG A 230 -4.92 22.64 -13.42
N ARG A 231 -4.43 21.64 -14.16
CA ARG A 231 -5.25 20.51 -14.64
C ARG A 231 -5.76 19.63 -13.50
N LEU A 232 -4.98 19.47 -12.44
CA LEU A 232 -5.38 18.71 -11.24
C LEU A 232 -6.23 19.54 -10.26
N SER A 233 -6.50 20.81 -10.56
CA SER A 233 -7.23 21.74 -9.69
C SER A 233 -6.63 21.84 -8.29
N LEU A 234 -5.29 21.90 -8.22
CA LEU A 234 -4.55 22.03 -6.96
C LEU A 234 -4.48 23.50 -6.55
N SER A 235 -4.85 23.78 -5.32
CA SER A 235 -4.68 25.08 -4.68
C SER A 235 -3.33 25.17 -3.96
N LYS A 236 -2.87 26.38 -3.61
CA LYS A 236 -1.70 26.56 -2.72
C LYS A 236 -1.85 25.82 -1.37
N LYS A 237 -3.10 25.56 -0.94
CA LYS A 237 -3.42 24.79 0.26
C LYS A 237 -3.25 23.27 0.07
N ASP A 238 -3.06 22.79 -1.15
CA ASP A 238 -3.00 21.35 -1.48
C ASP A 238 -1.62 20.70 -1.28
N ASN A 239 -0.79 21.30 -0.40
CA ASN A 239 0.53 20.80 0.00
C ASN A 239 1.37 20.40 -1.22
N LEU A 240 1.80 21.41 -1.98
CA LEU A 240 2.79 21.26 -3.04
C LEU A 240 4.16 21.12 -2.38
N ILE A 241 4.78 19.94 -2.48
CA ILE A 241 6.04 19.63 -1.80
C ILE A 241 7.10 19.32 -2.86
N PRO A 242 8.11 20.19 -3.05
CA PRO A 242 9.26 19.84 -3.86
C PRO A 242 10.05 18.74 -3.14
N GLY A 243 10.46 17.72 -3.87
CA GLY A 243 11.24 16.60 -3.38
C GLY A 243 12.44 16.31 -4.27
N GLY A 244 13.10 15.20 -4.01
CA GLY A 244 14.20 14.73 -4.85
C GLY A 244 13.70 13.99 -6.09
N ARG A 245 14.67 13.49 -6.86
CA ARG A 245 14.48 12.67 -8.06
C ARG A 245 13.79 11.32 -7.80
N ILE A 246 13.82 10.83 -6.56
CA ILE A 246 13.21 9.57 -6.15
C ILE A 246 12.04 9.89 -5.22
N HIS A 247 10.84 9.40 -5.56
CA HIS A 247 9.66 9.48 -4.68
C HIS A 247 9.29 8.10 -4.13
N ASN A 248 8.32 8.04 -3.22
CA ASN A 248 7.75 6.78 -2.72
C ASN A 248 8.79 5.80 -2.14
N PHE A 249 9.61 6.26 -1.21
CA PHE A 249 10.65 5.47 -0.55
C PHE A 249 10.14 4.21 0.18
N ARG A 250 8.81 4.03 0.34
CA ARG A 250 8.22 2.76 0.81
C ARG A 250 8.73 1.55 0.02
N HIS A 251 8.96 1.70 -1.30
CA HIS A 251 9.46 0.59 -2.12
C HIS A 251 10.85 0.11 -1.71
N PHE A 252 11.66 0.90 -0.98
CA PHE A 252 12.96 0.44 -0.46
C PHE A 252 12.84 -0.65 0.60
N MET A 253 11.63 -0.97 1.09
CA MET A 253 11.41 -2.21 1.86
C MET A 253 11.58 -3.46 0.99
N ASP A 254 11.45 -3.34 -0.33
CA ASP A 254 11.63 -4.41 -1.31
C ASP A 254 12.97 -4.25 -2.06
N PHE A 255 13.94 -3.55 -1.46
CA PHE A 255 15.28 -3.40 -2.03
C PHE A 255 15.92 -4.79 -2.22
N PRO A 256 16.67 -5.05 -3.31
CA PRO A 256 17.09 -6.41 -3.65
C PRO A 256 18.07 -6.96 -2.60
N ASP A 257 17.57 -7.80 -1.70
CA ASP A 257 18.36 -8.33 -0.59
C ASP A 257 19.60 -9.12 -1.03
N GLN A 258 19.62 -9.67 -2.25
CA GLN A 258 20.72 -10.48 -2.76
C GLN A 258 22.04 -9.73 -2.94
N VAL A 259 22.04 -8.40 -2.87
CA VAL A 259 23.25 -7.57 -2.99
C VAL A 259 24.02 -7.43 -1.69
N PHE A 260 23.48 -7.90 -0.56
CA PHE A 260 24.13 -7.80 0.75
C PHE A 260 24.76 -9.13 1.18
N GLU A 261 26.04 -9.06 1.58
CA GLU A 261 26.76 -10.16 2.23
C GLU A 261 26.42 -10.24 3.73
N GLY A 262 26.46 -11.44 4.33
CA GLY A 262 26.39 -11.59 5.79
C GLY A 262 25.06 -11.21 6.44
N LYS A 263 23.93 -11.52 5.79
CA LYS A 263 22.58 -11.20 6.28
C LYS A 263 22.37 -11.64 7.74
N ARG A 264 21.83 -10.74 8.56
CA ARG A 264 21.13 -11.14 9.78
C ARG A 264 19.88 -11.91 9.37
N VAL A 265 19.97 -13.23 9.41
CA VAL A 265 18.81 -14.10 9.27
C VAL A 265 17.86 -13.74 10.41
N ARG A 266 16.66 -13.24 10.06
CA ARG A 266 15.61 -13.07 11.05
C ARG A 266 15.32 -14.45 11.64
N ASN A 267 15.39 -14.57 12.96
CA ASN A 267 15.07 -15.84 13.61
C ASN A 267 13.70 -16.31 13.12
N SER A 268 13.65 -17.56 12.66
CA SER A 268 12.39 -18.18 12.31
C SER A 268 11.54 -18.29 13.58
N PRO A 269 10.22 -18.11 13.47
CA PRO A 269 9.33 -18.41 14.59
C PRO A 269 9.53 -19.86 15.04
N PHE A 270 9.52 -20.11 16.34
CA PHE A 270 9.65 -21.45 16.90
C PHE A 270 8.29 -21.99 17.34
N ASP A 271 8.14 -23.31 17.38
CA ASP A 271 6.91 -23.94 17.82
C ASP A 271 6.82 -23.97 19.35
N HIS A 272 5.62 -23.82 19.88
CA HIS A 272 5.38 -23.95 21.32
C HIS A 272 5.64 -25.41 21.74
N PRO A 273 6.43 -25.70 22.79
CA PRO A 273 6.84 -27.07 23.13
C PRO A 273 5.70 -28.06 23.36
N LEU A 274 4.55 -27.58 23.83
CA LEU A 274 3.36 -28.43 24.02
C LEU A 274 2.63 -28.78 22.73
N LEU A 275 2.90 -28.11 21.61
CA LEU A 275 2.16 -28.21 20.34
C LEU A 275 2.95 -28.90 19.22
N THR A 276 4.16 -29.39 19.48
CA THR A 276 5.03 -30.00 18.45
C THR A 276 4.62 -31.43 18.07
N GLU A 277 4.19 -32.24 19.03
CA GLU A 277 3.93 -33.67 18.82
C GLU A 277 2.47 -34.07 19.05
N ARG A 278 1.64 -33.11 19.46
CA ARG A 278 0.25 -33.34 19.87
C ARG A 278 -0.69 -32.50 19.01
N ARG A 279 -1.91 -33.01 18.81
CA ARG A 279 -2.99 -32.23 18.20
C ARG A 279 -3.26 -30.99 19.05
N VAL A 280 -3.44 -29.85 18.40
CA VAL A 280 -3.64 -28.57 19.09
C VAL A 280 -4.88 -28.64 19.99
N THR A 281 -5.97 -29.23 19.48
CA THR A 281 -7.24 -29.41 20.19
C THR A 281 -7.12 -30.24 21.46
N ASP A 282 -6.26 -31.26 21.50
CA ASP A 282 -6.06 -32.08 22.71
C ASP A 282 -5.33 -31.28 23.78
N VAL A 283 -4.33 -30.51 23.38
CA VAL A 283 -3.49 -29.72 24.30
C VAL A 283 -4.28 -28.58 24.94
N ILE A 284 -5.05 -27.83 24.15
CA ILE A 284 -5.82 -26.68 24.65
C ILE A 284 -7.01 -27.08 25.53
N GLN A 285 -7.43 -28.36 25.49
CA GLN A 285 -8.45 -28.88 26.41
C GLN A 285 -7.87 -29.20 27.79
N GLU A 286 -6.55 -29.39 27.88
CA GLU A 286 -5.84 -29.67 29.11
C GLU A 286 -5.23 -28.40 29.74
N ASN A 287 -4.74 -27.47 28.91
CA ASN A 287 -4.01 -26.28 29.36
C ASN A 287 -4.33 -25.06 28.51
N ASP A 288 -4.41 -23.89 29.13
CA ASP A 288 -4.38 -22.62 28.40
C ASP A 288 -2.99 -22.40 27.77
N ILE A 289 -2.98 -22.01 26.48
CA ILE A 289 -1.74 -21.76 25.73
C ILE A 289 -1.65 -20.30 25.32
N LEU A 290 -0.53 -19.66 25.64
CA LEU A 290 -0.20 -18.30 25.20
C LEU A 290 0.84 -18.36 24.06
N LEU A 291 0.46 -17.91 22.88
CA LEU A 291 1.38 -17.71 21.76
C LEU A 291 1.79 -16.24 21.66
N ASN A 292 3.09 -15.98 21.66
CA ASN A 292 3.65 -14.63 21.50
C ASN A 292 4.22 -14.44 20.09
N PHE A 293 3.57 -13.65 19.25
CA PHE A 293 4.01 -13.35 17.88
C PHE A 293 4.92 -12.10 17.85
N PRO A 294 5.97 -12.07 17.01
CA PRO A 294 6.31 -13.02 15.95
C PRO A 294 7.27 -14.15 16.38
N TYR A 295 7.44 -14.39 17.68
CA TYR A 295 8.38 -15.39 18.21
C TYR A 295 7.86 -16.83 18.01
N HIS A 296 6.59 -17.06 18.27
CA HIS A 296 5.95 -18.35 18.06
C HIS A 296 5.40 -18.48 16.64
N SER A 297 5.38 -19.71 16.13
CA SER A 297 4.72 -20.07 14.87
C SER A 297 3.22 -19.77 14.91
N PHE A 298 2.69 -19.23 13.81
CA PHE A 298 1.24 -19.00 13.64
C PHE A 298 0.49 -20.28 13.20
N LEU A 299 1.23 -21.35 12.86
CA LEU A 299 0.65 -22.61 12.39
C LEU A 299 -0.36 -23.23 13.36
N PRO A 300 -0.14 -23.25 14.70
CA PRO A 300 -1.10 -23.88 15.59
C PRO A 300 -2.49 -23.23 15.57
N LEU A 301 -2.59 -21.94 15.24
CA LEU A 301 -3.88 -21.27 15.08
C LEU A 301 -4.63 -21.77 13.84
N ILE A 302 -3.89 -22.03 12.76
CA ILE A 302 -4.43 -22.61 11.52
C ILE A 302 -4.83 -24.06 11.77
N ASP A 303 -3.96 -24.82 12.45
CA ASP A 303 -4.20 -26.23 12.73
C ASP A 303 -5.38 -26.43 13.69
N LEU A 304 -5.58 -25.56 14.68
CA LEU A 304 -6.79 -25.52 15.50
C LEU A 304 -8.06 -25.48 14.65
N LEU A 305 -8.12 -24.59 13.65
CA LEU A 305 -9.26 -24.47 12.76
C LEU A 305 -9.39 -25.67 11.80
N ARG A 306 -8.26 -26.24 11.35
CA ARG A 306 -8.27 -27.43 10.49
C ARG A 306 -8.75 -28.66 11.25
N GLU A 307 -8.21 -28.91 12.44
CA GLU A 307 -8.65 -29.99 13.33
C GLU A 307 -10.15 -29.85 13.64
N ALA A 308 -10.59 -28.63 14.00
CA ALA A 308 -12.00 -28.35 14.24
C ALA A 308 -12.88 -28.51 12.99
N ALA A 309 -12.34 -28.34 11.78
CA ALA A 309 -13.08 -28.58 10.54
C ALA A 309 -13.32 -30.08 10.28
N PHE A 310 -12.42 -30.96 10.73
CA PHE A 310 -12.50 -32.41 10.52
C PHE A 310 -13.15 -33.17 11.67
N ASP A 311 -13.12 -32.63 12.90
CA ASP A 311 -13.69 -33.29 14.07
C ASP A 311 -15.21 -33.51 13.89
N PRO A 312 -15.72 -34.77 13.94
CA PRO A 312 -17.14 -35.07 13.77
C PRO A 312 -18.00 -34.55 14.93
N ASP A 313 -17.40 -34.33 16.10
CA ASP A 313 -18.10 -33.85 17.28
C ASP A 313 -18.21 -32.32 17.32
N VAL A 314 -17.46 -31.60 16.46
CA VAL A 314 -17.56 -30.14 16.35
C VAL A 314 -18.81 -29.76 15.57
N THR A 315 -19.68 -28.96 16.19
CA THR A 315 -20.96 -28.54 15.60
C THR A 315 -20.89 -27.14 15.00
N THR A 316 -20.15 -26.22 15.64
CA THR A 316 -20.20 -24.79 15.30
C THR A 316 -18.82 -24.16 15.43
N ILE A 317 -18.45 -23.30 14.47
CA ILE A 317 -17.26 -22.43 14.53
C ILE A 317 -17.71 -20.98 14.34
N LYS A 318 -17.43 -20.12 15.32
CA LYS A 318 -17.68 -18.68 15.24
C LYS A 318 -16.34 -17.95 15.26
N ILE A 319 -16.12 -16.99 14.36
CA ILE A 319 -14.84 -16.29 14.27
C ILE A 319 -14.99 -14.85 13.76
N THR A 320 -14.16 -13.95 14.27
CA THR A 320 -14.03 -12.59 13.74
C THR A 320 -12.89 -12.51 12.72
N CYS A 321 -13.14 -11.91 11.56
CA CYS A 321 -12.17 -11.69 10.49
C CYS A 321 -12.13 -10.21 10.11
N TYR A 322 -11.02 -9.53 10.39
CA TYR A 322 -10.86 -8.09 10.13
C TYR A 322 -10.17 -7.81 8.79
N ARG A 323 -8.97 -8.37 8.62
CA ARG A 323 -8.10 -8.18 7.45
C ARG A 323 -7.57 -9.53 7.00
N LEU A 324 -8.00 -9.96 5.82
CA LEU A 324 -7.67 -11.27 5.30
C LEU A 324 -6.67 -11.14 4.17
N ALA A 325 -5.58 -11.90 4.26
CA ALA A 325 -4.64 -12.04 3.16
C ALA A 325 -5.37 -12.56 1.90
N GLN A 326 -4.88 -12.17 0.72
CA GLN A 326 -5.42 -12.63 -0.57
C GLN A 326 -5.47 -14.17 -0.71
N GLN A 327 -4.62 -14.89 0.03
CA GLN A 327 -4.61 -16.36 0.12
C GLN A 327 -4.72 -16.82 1.57
N SER A 328 -5.84 -16.50 2.23
CA SER A 328 -6.04 -16.83 3.64
C SER A 328 -6.24 -18.32 3.87
N LYS A 329 -5.27 -18.97 4.54
CA LYS A 329 -5.38 -20.36 5.02
C LYS A 329 -6.51 -20.53 6.03
N ILE A 330 -6.81 -19.49 6.82
CA ILE A 330 -7.94 -19.46 7.77
C ILE A 330 -9.26 -19.63 7.00
N ILE A 331 -9.48 -18.86 5.94
CA ILE A 331 -10.74 -18.93 5.19
C ILE A 331 -10.92 -20.29 4.51
N ASN A 332 -9.85 -20.85 3.95
CA ASN A 332 -9.91 -22.20 3.38
C ASN A 332 -10.26 -23.26 4.44
N ALA A 333 -9.76 -23.13 5.68
CA ALA A 333 -10.14 -24.04 6.77
C ALA A 333 -11.63 -23.89 7.16
N LEU A 334 -12.15 -22.65 7.19
CA LEU A 334 -13.56 -22.37 7.46
C LEU A 334 -14.48 -22.93 6.36
N ILE A 335 -14.12 -22.75 5.08
CA ILE A 335 -14.85 -23.34 3.94
C ILE A 335 -14.91 -24.86 4.08
N ASN A 336 -13.79 -25.51 4.42
CA ASN A 336 -13.78 -26.95 4.65
C ASN A 336 -14.65 -27.37 5.83
N ALA A 337 -14.74 -26.55 6.89
CA ALA A 337 -15.63 -26.83 8.00
C ALA A 337 -17.11 -26.81 7.56
N VAL A 338 -17.51 -25.84 6.74
CA VAL A 338 -18.88 -25.81 6.17
C VAL A 338 -19.15 -27.05 5.33
N ARG A 339 -18.23 -27.42 4.44
CA ARG A 339 -18.34 -28.63 3.61
C ARG A 339 -18.45 -29.91 4.43
N ASN A 340 -17.85 -29.94 5.61
CA ASN A 340 -17.96 -31.03 6.58
C ASN A 340 -19.20 -30.92 7.50
N GLY A 341 -20.20 -30.10 7.13
CA GLY A 341 -21.50 -30.02 7.79
C GLY A 341 -21.52 -29.18 9.07
N LYS A 342 -20.50 -28.35 9.31
CA LYS A 342 -20.39 -27.52 10.52
C LYS A 342 -21.08 -26.18 10.30
N GLU A 343 -21.75 -25.68 11.32
CA GLU A 343 -22.28 -24.31 11.31
C GLU A 343 -21.11 -23.33 11.45
N VAL A 344 -20.81 -22.57 10.40
CA VAL A 344 -19.75 -21.56 10.43
C VAL A 344 -20.37 -20.17 10.42
N VAL A 345 -19.99 -19.35 11.40
CA VAL A 345 -20.41 -17.95 11.52
C VAL A 345 -19.16 -17.07 11.52
N VAL A 346 -19.07 -16.17 10.54
CA VAL A 346 -17.91 -15.28 10.36
C VAL A 346 -18.36 -13.83 10.51
N MET A 347 -17.84 -13.11 11.50
CA MET A 347 -18.01 -11.66 11.59
C MET A 347 -16.94 -10.97 10.75
N MET A 348 -17.32 -10.23 9.71
CA MET A 348 -16.38 -9.56 8.81
C MET A 348 -16.55 -8.03 8.84
N GLU A 349 -15.44 -7.31 9.02
CA GLU A 349 -15.43 -5.85 8.84
C GLU A 349 -15.13 -5.52 7.37
N LEU A 350 -16.18 -5.33 6.57
CA LEU A 350 -16.06 -5.09 5.13
C LEU A 350 -15.43 -3.73 4.81
N ARG A 351 -15.57 -2.75 5.71
CA ARG A 351 -14.99 -1.40 5.57
C ARG A 351 -13.60 -1.26 6.15
N ALA A 352 -12.89 -2.37 6.35
CA ALA A 352 -11.48 -2.31 6.74
C ALA A 352 -10.68 -1.56 5.66
N ARG A 353 -10.18 -0.38 6.02
CA ARG A 353 -9.53 0.53 5.08
C ARG A 353 -8.41 -0.15 4.27
N PHE A 354 -8.44 0.06 2.96
CA PHE A 354 -7.47 -0.40 1.96
C PHE A 354 -7.50 -1.89 1.62
N GLU A 355 -8.44 -2.67 2.16
CA GLU A 355 -8.60 -4.10 1.91
C GLU A 355 -10.06 -4.48 1.54
N GLU A 356 -10.87 -3.48 1.17
CA GLU A 356 -12.31 -3.62 0.94
C GLU A 356 -12.60 -4.64 -0.17
N GLU A 357 -11.87 -4.57 -1.29
CA GLU A 357 -12.03 -5.50 -2.42
C GLU A 357 -11.76 -6.96 -2.01
N ALA A 358 -10.73 -7.19 -1.19
CA ALA A 358 -10.36 -8.53 -0.73
C ALA A 358 -11.38 -9.09 0.26
N ASN A 359 -11.85 -8.26 1.20
CA ASN A 359 -12.86 -8.65 2.17
C ASN A 359 -14.22 -8.95 1.52
N ILE A 360 -14.63 -8.16 0.52
CA ILE A 360 -15.85 -8.41 -0.26
C ILE A 360 -15.74 -9.73 -1.04
N SER A 361 -14.59 -9.99 -1.68
CA SER A 361 -14.38 -11.26 -2.39
C SER A 361 -14.46 -12.47 -1.44
N TRP A 362 -13.88 -12.36 -0.24
CA TRP A 362 -13.93 -13.45 0.75
C TRP A 362 -15.32 -13.67 1.33
N LYS A 363 -16.07 -12.59 1.56
CA LYS A 363 -17.48 -12.67 1.98
C LYS A 363 -18.28 -13.51 0.98
N ASN A 364 -18.26 -13.11 -0.29
CA ASN A 364 -19.06 -13.78 -1.32
C ASN A 364 -18.74 -15.29 -1.37
N ARG A 365 -17.44 -15.63 -1.33
CA ARG A 365 -16.99 -17.02 -1.35
C ARG A 365 -17.41 -17.81 -0.10
N LEU A 366 -17.45 -17.20 1.08
CA LEU A 366 -17.91 -17.85 2.31
C LEU A 366 -19.43 -18.11 2.27
N GLU A 367 -20.21 -17.14 1.82
CA GLU A 367 -21.66 -17.26 1.69
C GLU A 367 -22.06 -18.31 0.64
N GLU A 368 -21.37 -18.34 -0.51
CA GLU A 368 -21.56 -19.35 -1.56
C GLU A 368 -21.37 -20.78 -1.05
N GLU A 369 -20.42 -20.98 -0.13
CA GLU A 369 -20.15 -22.29 0.47
C GLU A 369 -21.13 -22.64 1.61
N GLY A 370 -21.92 -21.68 2.10
CA GLY A 370 -22.94 -21.88 3.13
C GLY A 370 -22.58 -21.38 4.53
N ALA A 371 -21.50 -20.59 4.69
CA ALA A 371 -21.21 -19.93 5.95
C ALA A 371 -22.16 -18.73 6.18
N THR A 372 -22.52 -18.48 7.43
CA THR A 372 -23.21 -17.25 7.82
C THR A 372 -22.19 -16.13 7.98
N VAL A 373 -22.20 -15.13 7.09
CA VAL A 373 -21.36 -13.94 7.24
C VAL A 373 -22.15 -12.83 7.91
N LEU A 374 -21.70 -12.40 9.08
CA LEU A 374 -22.25 -11.26 9.80
C LEU A 374 -21.49 -10.00 9.40
N GLU A 375 -22.24 -9.00 8.97
CA GLU A 375 -21.74 -7.67 8.67
C GLU A 375 -21.82 -6.76 9.90
N GLU A 376 -21.18 -5.60 9.76
CA GLU A 376 -21.10 -4.50 10.73
C GLU A 376 -22.34 -4.28 11.60
N ILE A 377 -22.09 -4.01 12.88
CA ILE A 377 -23.10 -3.50 13.79
C ILE A 377 -23.09 -1.97 13.66
N PRO A 378 -24.23 -1.31 13.36
CA PRO A 378 -24.26 0.13 13.19
C PRO A 378 -23.67 0.88 14.39
N ASN A 379 -22.73 1.79 14.13
CA ASN A 379 -22.00 2.57 15.15
C ASN A 379 -21.19 1.71 16.15
N MET A 380 -20.76 0.51 15.76
CA MET A 380 -19.89 -0.32 16.60
C MET A 380 -18.83 -1.05 15.78
N LYS A 381 -17.57 -0.74 16.08
CA LYS A 381 -16.41 -1.41 15.48
C LYS A 381 -16.02 -2.65 16.29
N VAL A 382 -15.87 -3.79 15.63
CA VAL A 382 -15.44 -5.04 16.26
C VAL A 382 -13.94 -5.23 16.02
N HIS A 383 -13.13 -4.83 17.00
CA HIS A 383 -11.67 -5.00 16.93
C HIS A 383 -11.18 -6.28 17.64
N SER A 384 -12.05 -7.03 18.31
CA SER A 384 -11.67 -8.30 18.94
C SER A 384 -11.26 -9.33 17.87
N LYS A 385 -10.21 -10.12 18.15
CA LYS A 385 -9.82 -11.27 17.32
C LYS A 385 -10.10 -12.52 18.12
N ILE A 386 -11.32 -13.03 17.95
CA ILE A 386 -11.82 -14.15 18.72
C ILE A 386 -12.30 -15.27 17.81
N CYS A 387 -12.09 -16.49 18.25
CA CYS A 387 -12.72 -17.67 17.70
C CYS A 387 -13.30 -18.51 18.83
N LEU A 388 -14.49 -19.04 18.60
CA LEU A 388 -15.20 -19.94 19.49
C LEU A 388 -15.62 -21.18 18.70
N ILE A 389 -15.19 -22.34 19.15
CA ILE A 389 -15.49 -23.65 18.58
C ILE A 389 -16.33 -24.41 19.60
N ARG A 390 -17.46 -24.93 19.15
CA ARG A 390 -18.37 -25.76 19.96
C ARG A 390 -18.24 -27.22 19.55
N LYS A 391 -17.92 -28.06 20.53
CA LYS A 391 -17.83 -29.51 20.39
C LYS A 391 -18.87 -30.19 21.29
N ARG A 392 -19.60 -31.18 20.77
CA ARG A 392 -20.50 -32.04 21.52
C ARG A 392 -19.70 -33.12 22.24
N THR A 393 -19.99 -33.35 23.52
CA THR A 393 -19.37 -34.43 24.30
C THR A 393 -20.24 -35.68 24.28
N LYS A 394 -19.69 -36.82 24.74
CA LYS A 394 -20.42 -38.10 24.84
C LYS A 394 -21.64 -38.03 25.78
N ASP A 395 -21.58 -37.17 26.80
CA ASP A 395 -22.68 -36.95 27.76
C ASP A 395 -23.71 -35.95 27.25
N ASN A 396 -23.69 -35.63 25.95
CA ASN A 396 -24.56 -34.64 25.30
C ASN A 396 -24.42 -33.22 25.88
N THR A 397 -23.28 -32.92 26.53
CA THR A 397 -22.91 -31.57 26.95
C THR A 397 -22.11 -30.87 25.84
N SER A 398 -21.90 -29.56 25.96
CA SER A 398 -21.10 -28.78 25.01
C SER A 398 -19.79 -28.33 25.65
N LEU A 399 -18.67 -28.65 25.00
CA LEU A 399 -17.37 -28.08 25.29
C LEU A 399 -17.11 -26.90 24.35
N LEU A 400 -16.58 -25.81 24.92
CA LEU A 400 -16.21 -24.60 24.18
C LEU A 400 -14.71 -24.36 24.30
N TYR A 401 -14.05 -24.14 23.16
CA TYR A 401 -12.63 -23.78 23.10
C TYR A 401 -12.38 -22.84 21.92
N GLY A 402 -11.22 -22.22 21.86
CA GLY A 402 -10.91 -21.27 20.78
C GLY A 402 -9.72 -20.39 21.11
N PHE A 403 -9.73 -19.15 20.64
CA PHE A 403 -8.65 -18.20 20.89
C PHE A 403 -9.16 -16.77 21.07
N VAL A 404 -8.34 -15.97 21.74
CA VAL A 404 -8.47 -14.50 21.85
C VAL A 404 -7.10 -13.90 21.53
N SER A 405 -7.08 -12.87 20.68
CA SER A 405 -5.88 -12.14 20.27
C SER A 405 -6.08 -10.62 20.27
#